data_AF-A0A811U5H0-F1
#
_entry.id   AF-A0A811U5H0-F1
#
_cell.length_a   1.000
_cell.length_b   1.000
_cell.length_c   1.000
_cell.angle_alpha   90.00
_cell.angle_beta   90.00
_cell.angle_gamma   90.00
#
_symmetry.space_group_name_H-M   'P 1'
#
loop_
_entity.id
_entity.type
_entity.pdbx_description
1 polymer ?
#
loop_
_entity_poly.entity_id
_entity_poly.type
_entity_poly.pdbx_seq_one_letter_code
_entity_poly.pdbx_strand_id
1 'polypeptide(L)'
;MPKYFIVGTINGVVIQSLQNDLNVVGHKAIQFQFREPKFDDKQTNADENICAGPGASTGEVKETGPGLLELSKPSEFRLRALKQKKKMEKEKKQSLLRAKSAKKPGEDKGDAGDEEDEEEEDAAAKVEDAVSTSSSEQLEEPEKPKLTIAERWEQLLRETNEAVERQRLEEETTVEKLPPYQQNLLKEMTEFEHEVEWTTKHSMRAFDLPTSYAAPGQEDVEFEESKVKIPVDVKKPELIPTYSQEILEDIVHGWIYFLEGRIKALKEMQLDEFTPMAAYRIWHHAEIELYTALEQLKSDFVLTVLDILRKADSPMIKRWDEFMRVLQEHYYLSKENSDYIATITDYLEKIRDYESFKMTTLLIPNVMVGLRHIWTMSSYYCRDDKMQILLCQISNVFIQKVKRIVCFEHIFSRSSKYTYETATNCANLLRCWKSAYLASRSYIESSGVGSRWEFDRQTLFSEVDHICHISQDIAYIGRVFIQYENLFGHRLKALITDPSIVDDLMKKVYRMLDDMLSSVDYDIFRPGNSENWEHTLETFNRRLESVESDAKAVIERSINTLRSSDMGLELIKTIKEIDTRDELAEFISTKHENILRFFQTEINSVEFTYSSSKQRLFTAAIPTAVASHHCIV
;
A
#
# COMPACT_ATOMS: atom_id res chain seq x y z
N MET A 1 -12.91 18.09 38.95
CA MET A 1 -12.01 17.80 37.80
C MET A 1 -11.70 16.31 37.84
N PRO A 2 -12.07 15.52 36.82
CA PRO A 2 -11.55 14.17 36.70
C PRO A 2 -10.10 14.29 36.21
N LYS A 3 -9.14 13.82 37.01
CA LYS A 3 -7.75 13.65 36.59
C LYS A 3 -7.72 12.47 35.61
N TYR A 4 -8.00 12.73 34.34
CA TYR A 4 -7.71 11.75 33.30
C TYR A 4 -6.20 11.76 33.07
N PHE A 5 -5.50 10.78 33.63
CA PHE A 5 -4.14 10.48 33.21
C PHE A 5 -4.23 9.80 31.85
N ILE A 6 -3.79 10.49 30.81
CA ILE A 6 -3.56 9.86 29.51
C ILE A 6 -2.18 9.20 29.62
N VAL A 7 -2.16 7.87 29.65
CA VAL A 7 -0.92 7.09 29.58
C VAL A 7 -0.68 6.76 28.11
N GLY A 8 0.41 7.30 27.56
CA GLY A 8 0.81 7.07 26.17
C GLY A 8 2.29 7.36 25.97
N THR A 9 2.89 6.77 24.95
CA THR A 9 4.27 7.05 24.54
C THR A 9 4.25 8.21 23.53
N ILE A 10 4.67 9.39 23.95
CA ILE A 10 4.91 10.51 23.04
C ILE A 10 6.42 10.74 22.97
N ASN A 11 6.98 10.68 21.77
CA ASN A 11 8.39 11.04 21.56
C ASN A 11 8.57 12.51 21.98
N GLY A 12 9.32 12.76 23.05
CA GLY A 12 9.45 14.10 23.64
C GLY A 12 10.05 15.14 22.69
N VAL A 13 10.80 14.70 21.67
CA VAL A 13 11.31 15.54 20.58
C VAL A 13 10.17 16.05 19.69
N VAL A 14 9.10 15.28 19.51
CA VAL A 14 7.96 15.66 18.66
C VAL A 14 7.17 16.80 19.29
N ILE A 15 6.97 16.79 20.62
CA ILE A 15 6.25 17.89 21.30
C ILE A 15 7.06 19.19 21.24
N GLN A 16 8.37 19.11 21.46
CA GLN A 16 9.26 20.27 21.38
C GLN A 16 9.42 20.78 19.94
N SER A 17 9.53 19.88 18.95
CA SER A 17 9.54 20.24 17.53
C SER A 17 8.22 20.87 17.12
N LEU A 18 7.09 20.28 17.54
CA LEU A 18 5.76 20.82 17.27
C LEU A 18 5.61 22.23 17.87
N GLN A 19 6.07 22.46 19.09
CA GLN A 19 6.09 23.79 19.71
C GLN A 19 6.92 24.78 18.89
N ASN A 20 8.09 24.37 18.38
CA ASN A 20 8.93 25.20 17.52
C ASN A 20 8.30 25.45 16.14
N ASP A 21 7.70 24.43 15.54
CA ASP A 21 7.09 24.51 14.21
C ASP A 21 5.82 25.37 14.24
N LEU A 22 5.00 25.26 15.29
CA LEU A 22 3.85 26.15 15.52
C LEU A 22 4.28 27.61 15.68
N ASN A 23 5.36 27.85 16.44
CA ASN A 23 5.90 29.18 16.66
C ASN A 23 6.52 29.80 15.41
N VAL A 24 7.31 29.03 14.66
CA VAL A 24 8.09 29.53 13.53
C VAL A 24 7.29 29.57 12.24
N VAL A 25 6.46 28.55 12.00
CA VAL A 25 5.73 28.35 10.73
C VAL A 25 4.26 28.66 10.89
N GLY A 26 3.60 28.15 11.94
CA GLY A 26 2.16 28.31 12.17
C GLY A 26 1.72 29.76 12.23
N HIS A 27 2.36 30.57 13.10
CA HIS A 27 2.04 32.00 13.23
C HIS A 27 2.22 32.79 11.93
N LYS A 28 3.31 32.52 11.21
CA LYS A 28 3.60 33.20 9.95
C LYS A 28 2.66 32.77 8.83
N ALA A 29 2.28 31.49 8.78
CA ALA A 29 1.33 30.99 7.79
C ALA A 29 -0.05 31.67 7.96
N ILE A 30 -0.55 31.77 9.19
CA ILE A 30 -1.85 32.40 9.46
C ILE A 30 -1.81 33.91 9.17
N GLN A 31 -0.71 34.58 9.52
CA GLN A 31 -0.56 36.02 9.31
C GLN A 31 -0.38 36.41 7.84
N PHE A 32 0.26 35.57 7.01
CA PHE A 32 0.67 35.97 5.65
C PHE A 32 0.02 35.18 4.50
N GLN A 33 -0.42 33.93 4.71
CA GLN A 33 -0.94 33.07 3.62
C GLN A 33 -2.46 32.98 3.56
N PHE A 34 -3.16 33.16 4.68
CA PHE A 34 -4.61 33.26 4.65
C PHE A 34 -4.97 34.71 4.29
N ARG A 35 -5.60 34.94 3.14
CA ARG A 35 -6.18 36.22 2.73
C ARG A 35 -7.51 35.93 2.04
N GLU A 36 -8.52 36.76 2.27
CA GLU A 36 -9.79 36.63 1.55
C GLU A 36 -9.62 36.99 0.06
N PRO A 37 -10.39 36.37 -0.86
CA PRO A 37 -10.58 36.92 -2.19
C PRO A 37 -11.31 38.26 -2.05
N LYS A 38 -10.75 39.35 -2.57
CA LYS A 38 -11.44 40.65 -2.58
C LYS A 38 -12.71 40.55 -3.43
N PHE A 39 -13.88 40.60 -2.80
CA PHE A 39 -15.15 40.81 -3.51
C PHE A 39 -15.45 42.31 -3.52
N ASP A 40 -15.57 42.90 -4.71
CA ASP A 40 -16.08 44.27 -4.87
C ASP A 40 -17.60 44.25 -4.65
N ASP A 41 -18.09 45.04 -3.68
CA ASP A 41 -19.50 45.18 -3.26
C ASP A 41 -20.43 45.86 -4.30
N LYS A 42 -20.34 45.48 -5.59
CA LYS A 42 -21.22 46.01 -6.66
C LYS A 42 -21.91 44.95 -7.50
N GLN A 43 -22.11 43.75 -6.98
CA GLN A 43 -22.98 42.73 -7.60
C GLN A 43 -23.86 42.03 -6.57
N THR A 44 -24.78 42.77 -5.96
CA THR A 44 -25.98 42.19 -5.35
C THR A 44 -27.17 43.03 -5.78
N ASN A 45 -27.77 42.68 -6.93
CA ASN A 45 -29.16 42.95 -7.31
C ASN A 45 -29.45 42.31 -8.67
N ALA A 46 -29.32 41.00 -8.73
CA ALA A 46 -30.01 40.15 -9.69
C ALA A 46 -30.00 38.75 -9.09
N ASP A 47 -31.15 38.08 -9.12
CA ASP A 47 -31.38 36.69 -8.70
C ASP A 47 -31.90 36.48 -7.27
N GLU A 48 -32.96 37.22 -6.91
CA GLU A 48 -34.07 36.61 -6.17
C GLU A 48 -35.13 36.13 -7.17
N ASN A 49 -35.03 34.88 -7.64
CA ASN A 49 -36.22 34.03 -7.75
C ASN A 49 -35.91 32.57 -8.11
N ILE A 50 -36.64 31.68 -7.43
CA ILE A 50 -36.93 30.28 -7.76
C ILE A 50 -35.89 29.25 -7.27
N CYS A 51 -36.15 28.77 -6.05
CA CYS A 51 -35.90 27.39 -5.66
C CYS A 51 -37.25 26.67 -5.58
N ALA A 52 -37.55 25.81 -6.57
CA ALA A 52 -38.48 24.71 -6.40
C ALA A 52 -38.15 23.63 -7.44
N GLY A 53 -37.63 22.51 -6.98
CA GLY A 53 -37.59 21.29 -7.77
C GLY A 53 -37.54 20.07 -6.86
N PRO A 54 -38.44 19.09 -7.06
CA PRO A 54 -38.15 17.70 -6.74
C PRO A 54 -38.00 16.89 -8.03
N GLY A 55 -37.01 16.00 -8.04
CA GLY A 55 -37.12 14.71 -8.74
C GLY A 55 -36.56 14.58 -10.16
N ALA A 56 -35.46 13.82 -10.24
CA ALA A 56 -35.13 12.79 -11.23
C ALA A 56 -34.96 13.13 -12.73
N SER A 57 -33.80 12.68 -13.23
CA SER A 57 -33.59 11.86 -14.44
C SER A 57 -32.54 12.38 -15.45
N THR A 58 -31.53 11.54 -15.65
CA THR A 58 -30.84 11.17 -16.91
C THR A 58 -30.61 12.21 -18.01
N GLY A 59 -29.35 12.30 -18.49
CA GLY A 59 -29.08 12.71 -19.88
C GLY A 59 -27.69 13.30 -20.12
N GLU A 60 -26.94 12.64 -21.01
CA GLU A 60 -25.55 12.90 -21.41
C GLU A 60 -25.30 14.21 -22.19
N VAL A 61 -24.13 14.80 -21.90
CA VAL A 61 -23.07 15.33 -22.79
C VAL A 61 -23.46 16.17 -24.02
N LYS A 62 -22.98 17.43 -24.05
CA LYS A 62 -22.26 17.96 -25.23
C LYS A 62 -21.39 19.21 -24.96
N GLU A 63 -20.14 19.06 -25.40
CA GLU A 63 -19.24 20.05 -26.00
C GLU A 63 -18.84 21.30 -25.20
N THR A 64 -17.70 21.15 -24.53
CA THR A 64 -16.86 22.19 -23.96
C THR A 64 -16.29 23.12 -25.05
N GLY A 65 -16.57 24.42 -24.92
CA GLY A 65 -15.76 25.49 -25.52
C GLY A 65 -14.42 25.65 -24.79
N PRO A 66 -13.40 26.23 -25.45
CA PRO A 66 -12.00 26.04 -25.09
C PRO A 66 -11.62 26.77 -23.80
N GLY A 67 -10.90 26.04 -22.94
CA GLY A 67 -10.44 26.50 -21.64
C GLY A 67 -9.38 27.59 -21.72
N LEU A 68 -9.29 28.31 -20.61
CA LEU A 68 -8.51 29.51 -20.28
C LEU A 68 -6.96 29.35 -20.39
N LEU A 69 -6.46 28.38 -21.15
CA LEU A 69 -5.03 28.09 -21.32
C LEU A 69 -4.43 28.55 -22.66
N GLU A 70 -5.22 29.16 -23.56
CA GLU A 70 -4.73 29.61 -24.88
C GLU A 70 -4.29 31.09 -24.96
N LEU A 71 -3.86 31.72 -23.85
CA LEU A 71 -3.28 33.07 -23.90
C LEU A 71 -2.04 33.20 -23.00
N SER A 72 -0.99 32.44 -23.31
CA SER A 72 0.25 32.37 -22.52
C SER A 72 1.46 33.14 -23.11
N LYS A 73 1.25 34.04 -24.09
CA LYS A 73 2.36 34.88 -24.64
C LYS A 73 2.03 36.38 -24.62
N PRO A 74 2.81 37.23 -23.89
CA PRO A 74 2.57 38.68 -23.74
C PRO A 74 2.46 39.48 -25.05
N SER A 75 3.04 38.98 -26.14
CA SER A 75 2.97 39.61 -27.47
C SER A 75 1.56 39.60 -28.08
N GLU A 76 0.70 38.64 -27.70
CA GLU A 76 -0.67 38.54 -28.22
C GLU A 76 -1.63 39.52 -27.53
N PHE A 77 -1.44 39.80 -26.25
CA PHE A 77 -2.17 40.85 -25.52
C PHE A 77 -1.93 42.21 -26.16
N ARG A 78 -0.66 42.54 -26.48
CA ARG A 78 -0.33 43.81 -27.15
C ARG A 78 -0.93 43.90 -28.55
N LEU A 79 -0.95 42.79 -29.29
CA LEU A 79 -1.51 42.75 -30.64
C LEU A 79 -3.04 42.87 -30.65
N ARG A 80 -3.73 42.23 -29.69
CA ARG A 80 -5.18 42.33 -29.50
C ARG A 80 -5.60 43.69 -28.95
N ALA A 81 -4.85 44.25 -27.99
CA ALA A 81 -5.06 45.61 -27.49
C ALA A 81 -4.84 46.66 -28.59
N LEU A 82 -3.84 46.50 -29.46
CA LEU A 82 -3.64 47.37 -30.62
C LEU A 82 -4.74 47.19 -31.68
N LYS A 83 -5.24 45.96 -31.90
CA LYS A 83 -6.40 45.70 -32.76
C LYS A 83 -7.66 46.34 -32.20
N GLN A 84 -7.87 46.28 -30.88
CA GLN A 84 -9.03 46.85 -30.21
C GLN A 84 -8.94 48.37 -30.15
N LYS A 85 -7.76 48.95 -29.93
CA LYS A 85 -7.51 50.39 -30.06
C LYS A 85 -7.73 50.88 -31.50
N LYS A 86 -7.23 50.16 -32.51
CA LYS A 86 -7.52 50.47 -33.93
C LYS A 86 -8.99 50.31 -34.27
N LYS A 87 -9.69 49.32 -33.69
CA LYS A 87 -11.13 49.11 -33.86
C LYS A 87 -11.91 50.27 -33.24
N MET A 88 -11.57 50.67 -32.01
CA MET A 88 -12.17 51.82 -31.35
C MET A 88 -11.85 53.14 -32.07
N GLU A 89 -10.64 53.33 -32.62
CA GLU A 89 -10.33 54.48 -33.47
C GLU A 89 -11.09 54.46 -34.80
N LYS A 90 -11.33 53.28 -35.39
CA LYS A 90 -12.17 53.11 -36.59
C LYS A 90 -13.63 53.41 -36.28
N GLU A 91 -14.14 52.92 -35.14
CA GLU A 91 -15.50 53.17 -34.66
C GLU A 91 -15.68 54.63 -34.24
N LYS A 92 -14.65 55.26 -33.67
CA LYS A 92 -14.64 56.70 -33.34
C LYS A 92 -14.55 57.57 -34.60
N LYS A 93 -13.79 57.18 -35.62
CA LYS A 93 -13.81 57.84 -36.94
C LYS A 93 -15.14 57.61 -37.67
N GLN A 94 -15.75 56.43 -37.56
CA GLN A 94 -17.07 56.15 -38.13
C GLN A 94 -18.18 56.89 -37.37
N SER A 95 -18.10 57.04 -36.05
CA SER A 95 -19.06 57.83 -35.28
C SER A 95 -18.88 59.33 -35.51
N LEU A 96 -17.66 59.82 -35.71
CA LEU A 96 -17.39 61.21 -36.13
C LEU A 96 -17.85 61.50 -37.57
N LEU A 97 -17.73 60.55 -38.50
CA LEU A 97 -18.29 60.65 -39.85
C LEU A 97 -19.82 60.58 -39.84
N ARG A 98 -20.41 59.73 -38.98
CA ARG A 98 -21.86 59.58 -38.79
C ARG A 98 -22.47 60.78 -38.04
N ALA A 99 -21.69 61.45 -37.19
CA ALA A 99 -22.05 62.71 -36.55
C ALA A 99 -21.92 63.91 -37.52
N LYS A 100 -20.96 63.88 -38.46
CA LYS A 100 -20.87 64.86 -39.56
C LYS A 100 -21.95 64.66 -40.64
N SER A 101 -22.51 63.46 -40.79
CA SER A 101 -23.69 63.23 -41.65
C SER A 101 -25.05 63.45 -40.97
N ALA A 102 -25.07 63.66 -39.64
CA ALA A 102 -26.30 63.86 -38.86
C ALA A 102 -26.56 65.34 -38.48
N LYS A 103 -25.86 66.28 -39.11
CA LYS A 103 -26.15 67.72 -39.03
C LYS A 103 -25.99 68.41 -40.38
N LYS A 104 -26.89 68.11 -41.33
CA LYS A 104 -27.51 69.13 -42.18
C LYS A 104 -28.97 68.74 -42.47
N PRO A 105 -29.92 69.66 -42.24
CA PRO A 105 -31.35 69.44 -42.37
C PRO A 105 -31.78 69.55 -43.83
N GLY A 106 -32.93 68.96 -44.15
CA GLY A 106 -33.73 69.48 -45.24
C GLY A 106 -34.32 70.82 -44.80
N GLU A 107 -34.05 71.88 -45.55
CA GLU A 107 -35.07 72.85 -45.95
C GLU A 107 -34.65 73.51 -47.27
N ASP A 108 -35.62 73.55 -48.19
CA ASP A 108 -35.50 73.88 -49.61
C ASP A 108 -35.57 75.40 -49.84
N LYS A 109 -34.70 75.92 -50.72
CA LYS A 109 -34.71 77.22 -51.44
C LYS A 109 -34.74 78.52 -50.62
N GLY A 110 -33.87 79.50 -50.80
CA GLY A 110 -32.79 79.75 -51.78
C GLY A 110 -32.66 81.27 -51.95
N ASP A 111 -31.44 81.83 -51.90
CA ASP A 111 -30.90 82.91 -52.76
C ASP A 111 -29.48 83.31 -52.29
N ALA A 112 -28.73 83.91 -53.20
CA ALA A 112 -27.31 84.28 -53.30
C ALA A 112 -26.54 84.79 -52.06
N GLY A 113 -25.22 84.48 -52.03
CA GLY A 113 -24.22 85.12 -51.16
C GLY A 113 -22.85 84.43 -51.20
N ASP A 114 -21.81 85.25 -51.35
CA ASP A 114 -20.40 85.03 -51.71
C ASP A 114 -19.49 84.22 -50.76
N GLU A 115 -18.43 83.70 -51.38
CA GLU A 115 -16.99 83.67 -51.05
C GLU A 115 -16.43 83.14 -49.71
N GLU A 116 -15.47 82.23 -49.94
CA GLU A 116 -14.11 82.11 -49.38
C GLU A 116 -13.80 81.44 -48.04
N ASP A 117 -12.74 80.64 -48.17
CA ASP A 117 -11.97 79.85 -47.20
C ASP A 117 -11.30 80.73 -46.14
N GLU A 118 -11.11 80.19 -44.92
CA GLU A 118 -9.87 80.38 -44.17
C GLU A 118 -9.74 79.40 -42.98
N GLU A 119 -8.50 79.30 -42.52
CA GLU A 119 -7.88 78.30 -41.66
C GLU A 119 -8.14 78.48 -40.15
N GLU A 120 -7.72 77.46 -39.39
CA GLU A 120 -7.11 77.44 -38.04
C GLU A 120 -7.51 78.39 -36.87
N GLU A 121 -7.21 77.83 -35.67
CA GLU A 121 -6.98 78.45 -34.36
C GLU A 121 -8.16 78.83 -33.42
N ASP A 122 -8.26 77.99 -32.39
CA ASP A 122 -8.14 78.28 -30.96
C ASP A 122 -8.92 79.41 -30.23
N ALA A 123 -9.36 78.99 -29.04
CA ALA A 123 -9.55 79.77 -27.82
C ALA A 123 -10.66 80.82 -27.76
N ALA A 124 -11.75 80.47 -27.06
CA ALA A 124 -12.23 81.26 -25.92
C ALA A 124 -13.38 80.56 -25.17
N ALA A 125 -13.16 80.43 -23.86
CA ALA A 125 -14.11 80.71 -22.78
C ALA A 125 -15.53 80.12 -22.79
N LYS A 126 -15.72 79.30 -21.74
CA LYS A 126 -16.85 79.31 -20.79
C LYS A 126 -18.24 78.90 -21.30
N VAL A 127 -18.57 77.69 -20.89
CA VAL A 127 -19.90 77.20 -20.58
C VAL A 127 -20.55 78.09 -19.51
N GLU A 128 -21.69 78.66 -19.81
CA GLU A 128 -22.79 78.82 -18.85
C GLU A 128 -23.96 78.02 -19.41
N ASP A 129 -24.49 77.08 -18.64
CA ASP A 129 -25.92 76.89 -18.67
C ASP A 129 -26.46 76.39 -17.34
N ALA A 130 -27.59 76.99 -16.98
CA ALA A 130 -28.22 76.97 -15.69
C ALA A 130 -29.01 75.67 -15.44
N VAL A 131 -28.92 75.18 -14.21
CA VAL A 131 -29.84 74.20 -13.63
C VAL A 131 -31.09 74.93 -13.11
N SER A 132 -32.22 74.27 -13.36
CA SER A 132 -33.57 74.59 -12.96
C SER A 132 -33.80 74.61 -11.44
N THR A 133 -34.55 75.64 -11.01
CA THR A 133 -35.62 75.70 -9.98
C THR A 133 -35.93 74.47 -9.11
N SER A 134 -35.87 74.65 -7.77
CA SER A 134 -36.97 74.49 -6.78
C SER A 134 -36.41 74.24 -5.36
N SER A 135 -36.20 75.27 -4.53
CA SER A 135 -37.00 75.66 -3.33
C SER A 135 -37.22 74.54 -2.29
N SER A 136 -36.90 74.65 -0.99
CA SER A 136 -36.59 75.78 -0.10
C SER A 136 -35.89 75.28 1.17
N GLU A 137 -34.89 76.02 1.67
CA GLU A 137 -34.73 76.41 3.08
C GLU A 137 -33.46 77.27 3.21
N GLN A 138 -33.65 78.54 3.58
CA GLN A 138 -32.61 79.57 3.64
C GLN A 138 -31.87 79.50 4.99
N LEU A 139 -30.57 79.15 4.93
CA LEU A 139 -29.55 79.52 5.91
C LEU A 139 -28.39 80.13 5.11
N GLU A 140 -28.11 81.41 5.35
CA GLU A 140 -27.13 82.23 4.63
C GLU A 140 -25.69 81.70 4.83
N GLU A 141 -25.05 81.20 3.76
CA GLU A 141 -23.59 81.01 3.72
C GLU A 141 -22.90 82.34 3.33
N PRO A 142 -21.81 82.75 4.01
CA PRO A 142 -21.09 83.96 3.65
C PRO A 142 -20.34 83.77 2.32
N GLU A 143 -20.52 84.71 1.39
CA GLU A 143 -19.81 84.74 0.10
C GLU A 143 -18.29 84.65 0.30
N LYS A 144 -17.67 83.56 -0.16
CA LYS A 144 -16.20 83.43 -0.18
C LYS A 144 -15.64 84.46 -1.18
N PRO A 145 -14.60 85.24 -0.81
CA PRO A 145 -14.06 86.28 -1.68
C PRO A 145 -13.55 85.67 -2.99
N LYS A 146 -13.76 86.37 -4.11
CA LYS A 146 -13.28 85.95 -5.44
C LYS A 146 -11.74 85.97 -5.47
N LEU A 147 -11.13 84.86 -5.07
CA LEU A 147 -9.70 84.63 -5.16
C LEU A 147 -9.26 84.65 -6.61
N THR A 148 -8.07 85.19 -6.86
CA THR A 148 -7.48 85.18 -8.21
C THR A 148 -7.17 83.74 -8.64
N ILE A 149 -7.05 83.49 -9.94
CA ILE A 149 -6.84 82.12 -10.47
C ILE A 149 -5.62 81.47 -9.82
N ALA A 150 -4.52 82.21 -9.62
CA ALA A 150 -3.32 81.71 -8.97
C ALA A 150 -3.54 81.33 -7.49
N GLU A 151 -4.25 82.15 -6.73
CA GLU A 151 -4.60 81.86 -5.33
C GLU A 151 -5.56 80.68 -5.22
N ARG A 152 -6.45 80.50 -6.19
CA ARG A 152 -7.38 79.36 -6.27
C ARG A 152 -6.63 78.05 -6.58
N TRP A 153 -5.60 78.10 -7.42
CA TRP A 153 -4.72 76.96 -7.69
C TRP A 153 -3.86 76.61 -6.48
N GLU A 154 -3.29 77.60 -5.78
CA GLU A 154 -2.53 77.35 -4.55
C GLU A 154 -3.41 76.82 -3.42
N GLN A 155 -4.65 77.30 -3.31
CA GLN A 155 -5.61 76.76 -2.34
C GLN A 155 -5.98 75.32 -2.68
N LEU A 156 -6.24 75.01 -3.95
CA LEU A 156 -6.48 73.62 -4.39
C LEU A 156 -5.27 72.72 -4.15
N LEU A 157 -4.05 73.20 -4.40
CA LEU A 157 -2.81 72.47 -4.12
C LEU A 157 -2.59 72.23 -2.63
N ARG A 158 -2.91 73.21 -1.78
CA ARG A 158 -2.88 73.04 -0.32
C ARG A 158 -3.94 72.06 0.14
N GLU A 159 -5.18 72.22 -0.29
CA GLU A 159 -6.30 71.33 0.09
C GLU A 159 -6.07 69.90 -0.42
N THR A 160 -5.49 69.72 -1.61
CA THR A 160 -5.12 68.38 -2.12
C THR A 160 -3.93 67.78 -1.40
N ASN A 161 -2.88 68.55 -1.11
CA ASN A 161 -1.76 68.05 -0.31
C ASN A 161 -2.20 67.73 1.14
N GLU A 162 -3.06 68.54 1.74
CA GLU A 162 -3.62 68.27 3.07
C GLU A 162 -4.61 67.11 3.06
N ALA A 163 -5.30 66.87 1.95
CA ALA A 163 -6.14 65.67 1.77
C ALA A 163 -5.29 64.42 1.56
N VAL A 164 -4.17 64.52 0.85
CA VAL A 164 -3.21 63.43 0.64
C VAL A 164 -2.46 63.10 1.93
N GLU A 165 -2.05 64.10 2.70
CA GLU A 165 -1.44 63.91 4.03
C GLU A 165 -2.46 63.36 5.02
N ARG A 166 -3.74 63.80 4.97
CA ARG A 166 -4.81 63.17 5.76
C ARG A 166 -5.06 61.72 5.34
N GLN A 167 -5.08 61.40 4.05
CA GLN A 167 -5.17 60.02 3.58
C GLN A 167 -3.98 59.18 4.03
N ARG A 168 -2.76 59.71 3.95
CA ARG A 168 -1.55 59.01 4.43
C ARG A 168 -1.57 58.77 5.94
N LEU A 169 -2.00 59.76 6.72
CA LEU A 169 -2.15 59.63 8.18
C LEU A 169 -3.31 58.67 8.53
N GLU A 170 -4.40 58.65 7.77
CA GLU A 170 -5.49 57.67 7.91
C GLU A 170 -5.03 56.25 7.52
N GLU A 171 -4.16 56.11 6.51
CA GLU A 171 -3.55 54.84 6.11
C GLU A 171 -2.47 54.36 7.11
N GLU A 172 -1.70 55.26 7.72
CA GLU A 172 -0.72 54.90 8.77
C GLU A 172 -1.36 54.59 10.12
N THR A 173 -2.53 55.17 10.44
CA THR A 173 -3.24 54.94 11.71
C THR A 173 -4.22 53.77 11.66
N THR A 174 -4.56 53.29 10.45
CA THR A 174 -5.35 52.06 10.29
C THR A 174 -4.44 50.84 10.42
N VAL A 175 -4.23 50.38 11.65
CA VAL A 175 -3.75 49.01 11.89
C VAL A 175 -4.74 48.09 11.18
N GLU A 176 -4.29 47.43 10.11
CA GLU A 176 -5.08 46.48 9.33
C GLU A 176 -5.60 45.40 10.31
N LYS A 177 -6.86 45.54 10.75
CA LYS A 177 -7.46 44.59 11.68
C LYS A 177 -7.61 43.28 10.92
N LEU A 178 -6.77 42.30 11.28
CA LEU A 178 -6.85 40.94 10.75
C LEU A 178 -8.32 40.48 10.79
N PRO A 179 -8.86 39.84 9.74
CA PRO A 179 -10.22 39.33 9.72
C PRO A 179 -10.56 38.53 10.98
N PRO A 180 -11.81 38.57 11.48
CA PRO A 180 -12.19 37.89 12.71
C PRO A 180 -11.89 36.38 12.70
N TYR A 181 -11.91 35.73 11.53
CA TYR A 181 -11.49 34.34 11.37
C TYR A 181 -9.99 34.13 11.66
N GLN A 182 -9.12 35.02 11.18
CA GLN A 182 -7.68 34.93 11.44
C GLN A 182 -7.35 35.23 12.90
N GLN A 183 -8.08 36.16 13.52
CA GLN A 183 -7.96 36.42 14.96
C GLN A 183 -8.40 35.20 15.78
N ASN A 184 -9.48 34.53 15.39
CA ASN A 184 -9.93 33.30 16.04
C ASN A 184 -8.92 32.17 15.86
N LEU A 185 -8.38 31.97 14.65
CA LEU A 185 -7.40 30.92 14.39
C LEU A 185 -6.08 31.18 15.14
N LEU A 186 -5.64 32.44 15.22
CA LEU A 186 -4.50 32.83 16.05
C LEU A 186 -4.78 32.57 17.53
N LYS A 187 -6.00 32.87 18.00
CA LYS A 187 -6.41 32.61 19.38
C LYS A 187 -6.42 31.10 19.69
N GLU A 188 -7.04 30.28 18.84
CA GLU A 188 -7.04 28.82 18.97
C GLU A 188 -5.62 28.26 18.94
N MET A 189 -4.73 28.82 18.11
CA MET A 189 -3.34 28.38 18.06
C MET A 189 -2.56 28.78 19.32
N THR A 190 -2.81 29.96 19.90
CA THR A 190 -2.21 30.35 21.20
C THR A 190 -2.77 29.53 22.36
N GLU A 191 -4.04 29.15 22.32
CA GLU A 191 -4.65 28.25 23.29
C GLU A 191 -4.03 26.85 23.17
N PHE A 192 -3.86 26.34 21.95
CA PHE A 192 -3.18 25.07 21.70
C PHE A 192 -1.71 25.10 22.12
N GLU A 193 -0.98 26.19 21.85
CA GLU A 193 0.40 26.35 22.31
C GLU A 193 0.48 26.33 23.84
N HIS A 194 -0.44 27.01 24.51
CA HIS A 194 -0.53 26.99 25.97
C HIS A 194 -0.82 25.57 26.49
N GLU A 195 -1.72 24.82 25.84
CA GLU A 195 -1.98 23.41 26.17
C GLU A 195 -0.76 22.53 25.93
N VAL A 196 -0.01 22.73 24.85
CA VAL A 196 1.24 22.02 24.54
C VAL A 196 2.33 22.34 25.56
N GLU A 197 2.48 23.60 25.95
CA GLU A 197 3.43 24.04 26.97
C GLU A 197 3.05 23.50 28.35
N TRP A 198 1.76 23.59 28.71
CA TRP A 198 1.21 23.01 29.93
C TRP A 198 1.45 21.50 29.97
N THR A 199 1.15 20.80 28.87
CA THR A 199 1.36 19.36 28.73
C THR A 199 2.84 19.03 28.84
N THR A 200 3.74 19.82 28.27
CA THR A 200 5.19 19.62 28.40
C THR A 200 5.65 19.77 29.85
N LYS A 201 5.14 20.78 30.57
CA LYS A 201 5.45 21.01 31.99
C LYS A 201 4.85 19.96 32.93
N HIS A 202 3.72 19.36 32.56
CA HIS A 202 2.98 18.41 33.38
C HIS A 202 3.14 16.94 32.93
N SER A 203 3.83 16.70 31.81
CA SER A 203 4.22 15.37 31.36
C SER A 203 5.34 14.85 32.26
N MET A 204 5.04 13.83 33.06
CA MET A 204 6.09 13.06 33.71
C MET A 204 6.66 12.09 32.67
N ARG A 205 7.87 12.37 32.15
CA ARG A 205 8.67 11.29 31.57
C ARG A 205 8.95 10.31 32.72
N ALA A 206 8.56 9.05 32.57
CA ALA A 206 9.02 8.02 33.49
C ALA A 206 10.55 8.02 33.43
N PHE A 207 11.20 8.37 34.54
CA PHE A 207 12.65 8.30 34.66
C PHE A 207 12.95 6.93 35.24
N ASP A 208 13.27 5.98 34.37
CA ASP A 208 13.34 4.56 34.72
C ASP A 208 14.74 4.13 35.20
N LEU A 209 15.69 5.07 35.25
CA LEU A 209 17.02 4.83 35.79
C LEU A 209 16.96 4.79 37.33
N PRO A 210 17.69 3.88 37.99
CA PRO A 210 17.69 3.78 39.45
C PRO A 210 18.32 5.03 40.08
N THR A 211 17.51 5.84 40.76
CA THR A 211 17.97 7.06 41.45
C THR A 211 17.94 6.87 42.95
N SER A 212 18.77 5.96 43.44
CA SER A 212 18.91 5.70 44.87
C SER A 212 20.34 5.32 45.24
N TYR A 213 20.85 5.84 46.35
CA TYR A 213 22.18 5.55 46.87
C TYR A 213 22.12 4.74 48.17
N ALA A 214 23.20 4.04 48.53
CA ALA A 214 23.26 3.30 49.79
C ALA A 214 23.37 4.26 50.98
N ALA A 215 22.64 4.00 52.07
CA ALA A 215 22.70 4.85 53.25
C ALA A 215 24.14 4.92 53.82
N PRO A 216 24.62 6.11 54.25
CA PRO A 216 25.97 6.25 54.80
C PRO A 216 26.24 5.33 56.00
N GLY A 217 27.42 4.70 56.05
CA GLY A 217 27.84 3.80 57.14
C GLY A 217 27.52 2.31 56.94
N GLN A 218 27.22 1.89 55.71
CA GLN A 218 26.95 0.48 55.35
C GLN A 218 28.08 -0.18 54.52
N GLU A 219 29.33 0.27 54.73
CA GLU A 219 30.51 -0.21 53.99
C GLU A 219 30.81 -1.70 54.22
N ASP A 220 30.47 -2.23 55.39
CA ASP A 220 30.74 -3.62 55.82
C ASP A 220 29.66 -4.65 55.38
N VAL A 221 28.64 -4.23 54.61
CA VAL A 221 27.56 -5.13 54.16
C VAL A 221 27.95 -5.84 52.87
N GLU A 222 28.25 -7.14 52.95
CA GLU A 222 28.76 -7.96 51.83
C GLU A 222 27.78 -8.11 50.65
N PHE A 223 26.46 -8.06 50.88
CA PHE A 223 25.44 -8.26 49.84
C PHE A 223 24.76 -6.94 49.46
N GLU A 224 24.83 -6.55 48.18
CA GLU A 224 24.20 -5.31 47.67
C GLU A 224 22.69 -5.25 47.89
N GLU A 225 22.00 -6.40 47.85
CA GLU A 225 20.55 -6.50 48.10
C GLU A 225 20.17 -6.15 49.55
N SER A 226 21.14 -6.18 50.48
CA SER A 226 20.94 -5.89 51.91
C SER A 226 21.21 -4.43 52.27
N LYS A 227 21.68 -3.60 51.33
CA LYS A 227 21.93 -2.16 51.55
C LYS A 227 20.61 -1.37 51.50
N VAL A 228 20.42 -0.45 52.44
CA VAL A 228 19.25 0.42 52.49
C VAL A 228 19.43 1.53 51.46
N LYS A 229 18.55 1.60 50.46
CA LYS A 229 18.64 2.57 49.36
C LYS A 229 17.76 3.80 49.63
N ILE A 230 18.36 4.99 49.63
CA ILE A 230 17.66 6.27 49.80
C ILE A 230 17.36 6.86 48.42
N PRO A 231 16.07 7.09 48.06
CA PRO A 231 15.71 7.65 46.76
C PRO A 231 16.07 9.14 46.66
N VAL A 232 16.63 9.54 45.53
CA VAL A 232 16.91 10.94 45.17
C VAL A 232 15.77 11.49 44.32
N ASP A 233 15.30 12.68 44.66
CA ASP A 233 14.24 13.35 43.92
C ASP A 233 14.80 14.00 42.64
N VAL A 234 14.52 13.37 41.50
CA VAL A 234 14.93 13.79 40.14
C VAL A 234 14.41 15.20 39.80
N LYS A 235 13.37 15.68 40.49
CA LYS A 235 12.72 16.98 40.24
C LYS A 235 13.38 18.15 40.97
N LYS A 236 14.37 17.90 41.83
CA LYS A 236 15.07 18.93 42.60
C LYS A 236 16.58 18.92 42.31
N PRO A 237 16.99 19.36 41.11
CA PRO A 237 18.41 19.39 40.76
C PRO A 237 19.24 20.32 41.65
N GLU A 238 18.59 21.27 42.34
CA GLU A 238 19.20 22.18 43.30
C GLU A 238 19.78 21.49 44.55
N LEU A 239 19.31 20.29 44.89
CA LEU A 239 19.82 19.51 46.03
C LEU A 239 21.07 18.70 45.66
N ILE A 240 21.36 18.54 44.37
CA ILE A 240 22.47 17.71 43.88
C ILE A 240 23.84 18.18 44.40
N PRO A 241 24.17 19.49 44.42
CA PRO A 241 25.43 19.99 44.97
C PRO A 241 25.61 19.76 46.48
N THR A 242 24.57 19.32 47.18
CA THR A 242 24.61 19.05 48.63
C THR A 242 25.03 17.61 48.94
N TYR A 243 24.97 16.70 47.96
CA TYR A 243 25.41 15.31 48.14
C TYR A 243 26.93 15.19 48.05
N SER A 244 27.50 14.25 48.83
CA SER A 244 28.93 13.92 48.75
C SER A 244 29.26 13.26 47.41
N GLN A 245 30.54 13.33 47.02
CA GLN A 245 31.05 12.69 45.80
C GLN A 245 30.73 11.19 45.77
N GLU A 246 30.92 10.47 46.89
CA GLU A 246 30.66 9.03 47.01
C GLU A 246 29.20 8.66 46.70
N ILE A 247 28.25 9.48 47.18
CA ILE A 247 26.81 9.29 46.92
C ILE A 247 26.51 9.44 45.43
N LEU A 248 27.10 10.44 44.78
CA LEU A 248 26.92 10.67 43.35
C LEU A 248 27.58 9.56 42.51
N GLU A 249 28.74 9.05 42.94
CA GLU A 249 29.40 7.90 42.31
C GLU A 249 28.52 6.64 42.42
N ASP A 250 27.93 6.35 43.58
CA ASP A 250 27.00 5.21 43.77
C ASP A 250 25.78 5.29 42.84
N ILE A 251 25.23 6.50 42.63
CA ILE A 251 24.09 6.71 41.73
C ILE A 251 24.49 6.42 40.28
N VAL A 252 25.63 6.95 39.83
CA VAL A 252 26.15 6.68 38.48
C VAL A 252 26.48 5.20 38.30
N HIS A 253 27.01 4.54 39.33
CA HIS A 253 27.24 3.10 39.32
C HIS A 253 25.93 2.33 39.11
N GLY A 254 24.88 2.71 39.84
CA GLY A 254 23.56 2.12 39.71
C GLY A 254 22.99 2.25 38.30
N TRP A 255 23.18 3.42 37.64
CA TRP A 255 22.76 3.62 36.25
C TRP A 255 23.51 2.69 35.29
N ILE A 256 24.84 2.60 35.42
CA ILE A 256 25.67 1.72 34.59
C ILE A 256 25.21 0.27 34.77
N TYR A 257 25.11 -0.21 36.00
CA TYR A 257 24.73 -1.61 36.30
C TYR A 257 23.34 -1.96 35.75
N PHE A 258 22.35 -1.07 35.95
CA PHE A 258 21.00 -1.28 35.44
C PHE A 258 20.96 -1.35 33.91
N LEU A 259 21.65 -0.43 33.23
CA LEU A 259 21.67 -0.41 31.77
C LEU A 259 22.51 -1.54 31.17
N GLU A 260 23.60 -1.96 31.81
CA GLU A 260 24.34 -3.18 31.44
C GLU A 260 23.44 -4.42 31.52
N GLY A 261 22.64 -4.53 32.60
CA GLY A 261 21.63 -5.57 32.75
C GLY A 261 20.59 -5.53 31.63
N ARG A 262 20.10 -4.33 31.26
CA ARG A 262 19.14 -4.16 30.15
C ARG A 262 19.76 -4.54 28.80
N ILE A 263 20.99 -4.10 28.50
CA ILE A 263 21.71 -4.50 27.28
C ILE A 263 21.86 -6.02 27.20
N LYS A 264 22.21 -6.67 28.32
CA LYS A 264 22.34 -8.13 28.38
C LYS A 264 21.01 -8.82 28.09
N ALA A 265 19.92 -8.38 28.71
CA ALA A 265 18.58 -8.92 28.47
C ALA A 265 18.16 -8.78 27.00
N LEU A 266 18.44 -7.64 26.37
CA LEU A 266 18.14 -7.42 24.95
C LEU A 266 18.95 -8.33 24.01
N LYS A 267 20.20 -8.66 24.36
CA LYS A 267 21.04 -9.59 23.58
C LYS A 267 20.60 -11.05 23.71
N GLU A 268 20.06 -11.44 24.85
CA GLU A 268 19.64 -12.81 25.15
C GLU A 268 18.19 -13.10 24.70
N MET A 269 17.49 -12.08 24.21
CA MET A 269 16.12 -12.17 23.71
C MET A 269 16.01 -13.20 22.58
N GLN A 270 15.10 -14.15 22.76
CA GLN A 270 14.86 -15.23 21.81
C GLN A 270 13.82 -14.82 20.77
N LEU A 271 13.93 -15.42 19.60
CA LEU A 271 12.95 -15.25 18.52
C LEU A 271 11.67 -16.01 18.86
N ASP A 272 10.53 -15.33 18.81
CA ASP A 272 9.22 -15.98 18.91
C ASP A 272 9.02 -17.00 17.78
N GLU A 273 9.44 -16.61 16.58
CA GLU A 273 9.36 -17.40 15.36
C GLU A 273 10.70 -17.34 14.63
N PHE A 274 11.13 -18.43 14.01
CA PHE A 274 12.34 -18.45 13.20
C PHE A 274 12.13 -17.76 11.84
N THR A 275 11.83 -16.45 11.84
CA THR A 275 11.54 -15.63 10.66
C THR A 275 12.26 -14.28 10.72
N PRO A 276 12.53 -13.63 9.58
CA PRO A 276 13.18 -12.32 9.54
C PRO A 276 12.31 -11.23 10.18
N MET A 277 10.98 -11.37 10.10
CA MET A 277 10.04 -10.44 10.73
C MET A 277 10.14 -10.48 12.26
N ALA A 278 10.35 -11.66 12.85
CA ALA A 278 10.62 -11.75 14.28
C ALA A 278 11.99 -11.13 14.63
N ALA A 279 13.01 -11.36 13.81
CA ALA A 279 14.32 -10.72 14.01
C ALA A 279 14.23 -9.19 13.94
N TYR A 280 13.48 -8.65 12.96
CA TYR A 280 13.18 -7.22 12.86
C TYR A 280 12.54 -6.69 14.15
N ARG A 281 11.50 -7.36 14.67
CA ARG A 281 10.85 -6.93 15.92
C ARG A 281 11.82 -6.85 17.10
N ILE A 282 12.73 -7.82 17.24
CA ILE A 282 13.75 -7.80 18.31
C ILE A 282 14.68 -6.61 18.13
N TRP A 283 15.24 -6.42 16.93
CA TRP A 283 16.15 -5.30 16.65
C TRP A 283 15.48 -3.94 16.85
N HIS A 284 14.25 -3.79 16.38
CA HIS A 284 13.48 -2.57 16.54
C HIS A 284 13.08 -2.33 18.00
N HIS A 285 12.73 -3.37 18.75
CA HIS A 285 12.48 -3.25 20.18
C HIS A 285 13.75 -2.80 20.93
N ALA A 286 14.91 -3.42 20.64
CA ALA A 286 16.18 -3.01 21.21
C ALA A 286 16.56 -1.57 20.83
N GLU A 287 16.31 -1.16 19.59
CA GLU A 287 16.48 0.22 19.12
C GLU A 287 15.67 1.19 19.98
N ILE A 288 14.37 0.94 20.18
CA ILE A 288 13.48 1.80 20.97
C ILE A 288 13.93 1.86 22.44
N GLU A 289 14.25 0.72 23.04
CA GLU A 289 14.70 0.65 24.44
C GLU A 289 16.00 1.41 24.67
N LEU A 290 17.00 1.20 23.81
CA LEU A 290 18.30 1.86 23.90
C LEU A 290 18.20 3.34 23.56
N TYR A 291 17.35 3.73 22.61
CA TYR A 291 17.07 5.14 22.32
C TYR A 291 16.43 5.84 23.52
N THR A 292 15.44 5.20 24.14
CA THR A 292 14.75 5.72 25.34
C THR A 292 15.74 5.89 26.49
N ALA A 293 16.63 4.91 26.69
CA ALA A 293 17.73 5.02 27.66
C ALA A 293 18.63 6.22 27.36
N LEU A 294 19.11 6.36 26.13
CA LEU A 294 19.97 7.48 25.72
C LEU A 294 19.30 8.83 25.92
N GLU A 295 17.99 8.92 25.73
CA GLU A 295 17.23 10.14 25.94
C GLU A 295 17.05 10.48 27.43
N GLN A 296 16.86 9.47 28.30
CA GLN A 296 16.86 9.67 29.75
C GLN A 296 18.21 10.19 30.26
N LEU A 297 19.32 9.70 29.69
CA LEU A 297 20.69 10.10 30.07
C LEU A 297 21.02 11.54 29.68
N LYS A 298 20.24 12.18 28.80
CA LYS A 298 20.39 13.61 28.45
C LYS A 298 19.61 14.54 29.38
N SER A 299 18.89 14.00 30.37
CA SER A 299 18.13 14.84 31.30
C SER A 299 19.04 15.77 32.11
N ASP A 300 18.54 16.95 32.46
CA ASP A 300 19.28 17.95 33.24
C ASP A 300 19.79 17.38 34.57
N PHE A 301 19.01 16.49 35.19
CA PHE A 301 19.41 15.76 36.39
C PHE A 301 20.67 14.92 36.18
N VAL A 302 20.74 14.13 35.12
CA VAL A 302 21.92 13.30 34.82
C VAL A 302 23.12 14.19 34.48
N LEU A 303 22.91 15.23 33.66
CA LEU A 303 23.97 16.14 33.25
C LEU A 303 24.59 16.91 34.43
N THR A 304 23.76 17.35 35.39
CA THR A 304 24.23 18.07 36.59
C THR A 304 25.03 17.16 37.52
N VAL A 305 24.60 15.90 37.74
CA VAL A 305 25.38 14.90 38.49
C VAL A 305 26.75 14.68 37.85
N LEU A 306 26.79 14.49 36.52
CA LEU A 306 28.03 14.26 35.79
C LEU A 306 28.95 15.49 35.78
N ASP A 307 28.41 16.70 35.69
CA ASP A 307 29.19 17.95 35.73
C ASP A 307 29.87 18.16 37.10
N ILE A 308 29.17 17.86 38.20
CA ILE A 308 29.74 17.91 39.55
C ILE A 308 30.87 16.89 39.69
N LEU A 309 30.64 15.64 39.28
CA LEU A 309 31.66 14.57 39.33
C LEU A 309 32.86 14.88 38.42
N ARG A 310 32.65 15.53 37.27
CA ARG A 310 33.71 15.95 36.35
C ARG A 310 34.55 17.09 36.95
N LYS A 311 33.92 18.05 37.65
CA LYS A 311 34.65 19.10 38.40
C LYS A 311 35.45 18.55 39.57
N ALA A 312 34.99 17.46 40.17
CA ALA A 312 35.68 16.75 41.25
C ALA A 312 36.78 15.78 40.79
N ASP A 313 37.02 15.66 39.47
CA ASP A 313 37.95 14.69 38.86
C ASP A 313 37.73 13.24 39.33
N SER A 314 36.46 12.85 39.46
CA SER A 314 36.06 11.51 39.91
C SER A 314 36.51 10.41 38.92
N PRO A 315 37.06 9.27 39.40
CA PRO A 315 37.39 8.14 38.54
C PRO A 315 36.15 7.51 37.88
N MET A 316 34.96 7.73 38.43
CA MET A 316 33.70 7.21 37.88
C MET A 316 33.40 7.78 36.48
N ILE A 317 33.83 9.02 36.19
CA ILE A 317 33.61 9.63 34.87
C ILE A 317 34.26 8.82 33.75
N LYS A 318 35.46 8.26 33.98
CA LYS A 318 36.13 7.40 32.99
C LYS A 318 35.32 6.14 32.69
N ARG A 319 34.74 5.52 33.73
CA ARG A 319 33.88 4.34 33.59
C ARG A 319 32.58 4.69 32.87
N TRP A 320 32.00 5.85 33.18
CA TRP A 320 30.82 6.36 32.51
C TRP A 320 31.05 6.59 31.01
N ASP A 321 32.14 7.26 30.65
CA ASP A 321 32.45 7.57 29.25
C ASP A 321 32.66 6.28 28.42
N GLU A 322 33.33 5.27 28.99
CA GLU A 322 33.48 3.96 28.35
C GLU A 322 32.13 3.22 28.23
N PHE A 323 31.31 3.26 29.28
CA PHE A 323 29.97 2.68 29.23
C PHE A 323 29.07 3.36 28.18
N MET A 324 29.12 4.69 28.09
CA MET A 324 28.37 5.47 27.09
C MET A 324 28.78 5.10 25.67
N ARG A 325 30.07 4.84 25.43
CA ARG A 325 30.58 4.35 24.13
C ARG A 325 29.95 3.01 23.77
N VAL A 326 29.93 2.06 24.72
CA VAL A 326 29.32 0.72 24.53
C VAL A 326 27.81 0.82 24.30
N LEU A 327 27.11 1.66 25.06
CA LEU A 327 25.66 1.88 24.91
C LEU A 327 25.32 2.45 23.52
N GLN A 328 26.08 3.46 23.07
CA GLN A 328 25.90 4.06 21.75
C GLN A 328 26.20 3.05 20.63
N GLU A 329 27.27 2.26 20.75
CA GLU A 329 27.62 1.20 19.78
C GLU A 329 26.46 0.20 19.64
N HIS A 330 25.88 -0.26 20.76
CA HIS A 330 24.72 -1.15 20.74
C HIS A 330 23.46 -0.52 20.14
N TYR A 331 23.21 0.75 20.42
CA TYR A 331 22.11 1.48 19.82
C TYR A 331 22.28 1.58 18.29
N TYR A 332 23.44 2.04 17.81
CA TYR A 332 23.70 2.18 16.38
C TYR A 332 23.63 0.85 15.65
N LEU A 333 24.18 -0.22 16.23
CA LEU A 333 24.07 -1.57 15.68
C LEU A 333 22.61 -2.04 15.59
N SER A 334 21.81 -1.80 16.63
CA SER A 334 20.40 -2.23 16.65
C SER A 334 19.57 -1.47 15.64
N LYS A 335 19.78 -0.15 15.53
CA LYS A 335 19.13 0.72 14.55
C LYS A 335 19.49 0.31 13.13
N GLU A 336 20.77 0.18 12.83
CA GLU A 336 21.24 -0.20 11.49
C GLU A 336 20.65 -1.55 11.05
N ASN A 337 20.65 -2.55 11.95
CA ASN A 337 20.07 -3.85 11.66
C ASN A 337 18.55 -3.80 11.48
N SER A 338 17.85 -3.03 12.30
CA SER A 338 16.41 -2.76 12.17
C SER A 338 16.09 -2.19 10.79
N ASP A 339 16.79 -1.12 10.40
CA ASP A 339 16.62 -0.44 9.11
C ASP A 339 16.86 -1.39 7.93
N TYR A 340 17.92 -2.20 7.97
CA TYR A 340 18.24 -3.13 6.89
C TYR A 340 17.21 -4.25 6.74
N ILE A 341 16.79 -4.89 7.84
CA ILE A 341 15.78 -5.96 7.75
C ILE A 341 14.43 -5.37 7.31
N ALA A 342 14.09 -4.16 7.76
CA ALA A 342 12.88 -3.46 7.33
C ALA A 342 12.76 -3.36 5.80
N THR A 343 13.88 -3.21 5.07
CA THR A 343 13.88 -3.15 3.60
C THR A 343 13.30 -4.39 2.91
N ILE A 344 13.34 -5.56 3.58
CA ILE A 344 12.83 -6.83 3.07
C ILE A 344 11.56 -7.32 3.79
N THR A 345 11.29 -6.81 5.00
CA THR A 345 10.15 -7.22 5.86
C THR A 345 8.82 -7.19 5.11
N ASP A 346 8.46 -6.06 4.48
CA ASP A 346 7.18 -5.91 3.77
C ASP A 346 6.98 -6.94 2.65
N TYR A 347 8.05 -7.27 1.92
CA TYR A 347 7.99 -8.27 0.86
C TYR A 347 7.77 -9.66 1.44
N LEU A 348 8.43 -9.98 2.55
CA LEU A 348 8.30 -11.27 3.23
C LEU A 348 6.94 -11.46 3.88
N GLU A 349 6.35 -10.40 4.45
CA GLU A 349 4.98 -10.43 4.96
C GLU A 349 3.97 -10.65 3.84
N LYS A 350 4.11 -9.94 2.71
CA LYS A 350 3.28 -10.18 1.52
C LYS A 350 3.44 -11.61 1.00
N ILE A 351 4.67 -12.14 0.97
CA ILE A 351 4.93 -13.54 0.59
C ILE A 351 4.21 -14.51 1.54
N ARG A 352 4.26 -14.27 2.85
CA ARG A 352 3.57 -15.09 3.86
C ARG A 352 2.06 -15.08 3.65
N ASP A 353 1.47 -13.90 3.43
CA ASP A 353 0.03 -13.69 3.58
C ASP A 353 -0.75 -13.76 2.24
N TYR A 354 -0.13 -13.49 1.10
CA TYR A 354 -0.81 -13.56 -0.21
C TYR A 354 -1.20 -14.97 -0.61
N GLU A 355 -2.45 -15.18 -1.03
CA GLU A 355 -2.91 -16.48 -1.55
C GLU A 355 -2.38 -16.77 -2.98
N SER A 356 -2.15 -15.72 -3.78
CA SER A 356 -1.71 -15.88 -5.16
C SER A 356 -0.23 -16.28 -5.26
N PHE A 357 0.02 -17.48 -5.77
CA PHE A 357 1.37 -17.97 -6.07
C PHE A 357 2.11 -17.09 -7.08
N LYS A 358 1.39 -16.57 -8.09
CA LYS A 358 1.97 -15.67 -9.10
C LYS A 358 2.51 -14.40 -8.46
N MET A 359 1.70 -13.74 -7.62
CA MET A 359 2.12 -12.53 -6.92
C MET A 359 3.29 -12.81 -5.98
N THR A 360 3.23 -13.91 -5.23
CA THR A 360 4.31 -14.34 -4.33
C THR A 360 5.63 -14.50 -5.10
N THR A 361 5.60 -15.16 -6.26
CA THR A 361 6.79 -15.41 -7.08
C THR A 361 7.40 -14.11 -7.63
N LEU A 362 6.56 -13.13 -7.98
CA LEU A 362 7.01 -11.82 -8.49
C LEU A 362 7.75 -10.98 -7.43
N LEU A 363 7.57 -11.28 -6.13
CA LEU A 363 8.25 -10.57 -5.05
C LEU A 363 9.64 -11.12 -4.73
N ILE A 364 9.93 -12.38 -5.10
CA ILE A 364 11.21 -13.05 -4.80
C ILE A 364 12.42 -12.24 -5.32
N PRO A 365 12.43 -11.71 -6.56
CA PRO A 365 13.55 -10.91 -7.04
C PRO A 365 13.82 -9.66 -6.17
N ASN A 366 12.77 -9.00 -5.66
CA ASN A 366 12.93 -7.82 -4.79
C ASN A 366 13.59 -8.18 -3.46
N VAL A 367 13.22 -9.33 -2.88
CA VAL A 367 13.90 -9.87 -1.68
C VAL A 367 15.38 -10.11 -1.96
N MET A 368 15.73 -10.70 -3.11
CA MET A 368 17.13 -10.94 -3.48
C MET A 368 17.93 -9.64 -3.67
N VAL A 369 17.32 -8.61 -4.26
CA VAL A 369 17.95 -7.29 -4.39
C VAL A 369 18.19 -6.66 -3.02
N GLY A 370 17.19 -6.73 -2.12
CA GLY A 370 17.32 -6.29 -0.73
C GLY A 370 18.44 -7.02 0.00
N LEU A 371 18.48 -8.35 -0.09
CA LEU A 371 19.54 -9.17 0.51
C LEU A 371 20.94 -8.79 0.03
N ARG A 372 21.10 -8.49 -1.26
CA ARG A 372 22.38 -8.04 -1.81
C ARG A 372 22.79 -6.67 -1.25
N HIS A 373 21.82 -5.77 -1.07
CA HIS A 373 22.08 -4.48 -0.43
C HIS A 373 22.51 -4.66 1.03
N ILE A 374 21.77 -5.48 1.79
CA ILE A 374 22.09 -5.82 3.17
C ILE A 374 23.51 -6.43 3.27
N TRP A 375 23.84 -7.40 2.41
CA TRP A 375 25.16 -8.02 2.35
C TRP A 375 26.31 -7.01 2.13
N THR A 376 26.08 -6.01 1.29
CA THR A 376 27.13 -5.07 0.86
C THR A 376 27.29 -3.91 1.84
N MET A 377 26.20 -3.45 2.47
CA MET A 377 26.19 -2.23 3.27
C MET A 377 26.10 -2.46 4.78
N SER A 378 25.56 -3.59 5.25
CA SER A 378 25.40 -3.84 6.68
C SER A 378 26.72 -4.22 7.35
N SER A 379 27.02 -3.59 8.49
CA SER A 379 28.19 -3.96 9.31
C SER A 379 28.05 -5.32 10.02
N TYR A 380 26.82 -5.79 10.22
CA TYR A 380 26.50 -7.04 10.92
C TYR A 380 26.21 -8.20 9.96
N TYR A 381 25.32 -7.97 8.99
CA TYR A 381 24.88 -9.00 8.05
C TYR A 381 25.85 -9.25 6.90
N CYS A 382 26.92 -8.46 6.75
CA CYS A 382 28.01 -8.79 5.81
C CYS A 382 28.88 -9.98 6.27
N ARG A 383 28.59 -10.58 7.43
CA ARG A 383 29.30 -11.74 7.98
C ARG A 383 28.58 -13.02 7.57
N ASP A 384 29.35 -14.03 7.16
CA ASP A 384 28.82 -15.30 6.67
C ASP A 384 27.85 -15.95 7.66
N ASP A 385 28.23 -15.99 8.94
CA ASP A 385 27.42 -16.61 10.00
C ASP A 385 26.06 -15.92 10.18
N LYS A 386 26.02 -14.59 10.07
CA LYS A 386 24.79 -13.80 10.25
C LYS A 386 23.91 -13.84 9.01
N MET A 387 24.48 -13.75 7.82
CA MET A 387 23.74 -13.85 6.56
C MET A 387 23.15 -15.25 6.36
N GLN A 388 23.90 -16.30 6.69
CA GLN A 388 23.43 -17.68 6.66
C GLN A 388 22.15 -17.84 7.50
N ILE A 389 22.15 -17.34 8.75
CA ILE A 389 20.98 -17.40 9.63
C ILE A 389 19.79 -16.65 9.02
N LEU A 390 20.01 -15.44 8.49
CA LEU A 390 18.95 -14.65 7.85
C LEU A 390 18.34 -15.38 6.64
N LEU A 391 19.17 -16.02 5.81
CA LEU A 391 18.70 -16.80 4.66
C LEU A 391 17.94 -18.06 5.07
N CYS A 392 18.34 -18.72 6.15
CA CYS A 392 17.59 -19.83 6.74
C CYS A 392 16.23 -19.35 7.27
N GLN A 393 16.18 -18.20 7.95
CA GLN A 393 14.92 -17.59 8.41
C GLN A 393 14.01 -17.25 7.23
N ILE A 394 14.53 -16.69 6.14
CA ILE A 394 13.76 -16.42 4.92
C ILE A 394 13.23 -17.72 4.30
N SER A 395 14.07 -18.75 4.21
CA SER A 395 13.67 -20.07 3.69
C SER A 395 12.53 -20.67 4.52
N ASN A 396 12.56 -20.48 5.84
CA ASN A 396 11.48 -20.89 6.73
C ASN A 396 10.14 -20.17 6.41
N VAL A 397 10.15 -18.91 5.96
CA VAL A 397 8.91 -18.23 5.53
C VAL A 397 8.22 -18.98 4.39
N PHE A 398 8.99 -19.41 3.37
CA PHE A 398 8.45 -20.20 2.27
C PHE A 398 8.00 -21.59 2.70
N ILE A 399 8.77 -22.24 3.56
CA ILE A 399 8.46 -23.56 4.11
C ILE A 399 7.14 -23.54 4.88
N GLN A 400 6.98 -22.60 5.82
CA GLN A 400 5.76 -22.48 6.63
C GLN A 400 4.53 -22.18 5.76
N LYS A 401 4.70 -21.34 4.73
CA LYS A 401 3.63 -21.08 3.76
C LYS A 401 3.20 -22.36 3.04
N VAL A 402 4.16 -23.13 2.52
CA VAL A 402 3.88 -24.37 1.79
C VAL A 402 3.25 -25.41 2.72
N LYS A 403 3.78 -25.63 3.93
CA LYS A 403 3.20 -26.53 4.93
C LYS A 403 1.74 -26.19 5.22
N ARG A 404 1.43 -24.90 5.40
CA ARG A 404 0.06 -24.41 5.66
C ARG A 404 -0.89 -24.67 4.47
N ILE A 405 -0.44 -24.42 3.24
CA ILE A 405 -1.27 -24.57 2.05
C ILE A 405 -1.46 -26.06 1.70
N VAL A 406 -0.40 -26.85 1.79
CA VAL A 406 -0.42 -28.27 1.40
C VAL A 406 -1.16 -29.12 2.42
N CYS A 407 -1.16 -28.75 3.71
CA CYS A 407 -1.93 -29.39 4.80
C CYS A 407 -2.46 -30.79 4.45
N PHE A 408 -1.60 -31.81 4.60
CA PHE A 408 -1.77 -33.13 4.00
C PHE A 408 -3.12 -33.78 4.30
N GLU A 409 -3.63 -33.60 5.52
CA GLU A 409 -4.93 -34.13 5.97
C GLU A 409 -6.12 -33.56 5.19
N HIS A 410 -5.99 -32.35 4.64
CA HIS A 410 -7.12 -31.61 4.05
C HIS A 410 -6.99 -31.37 2.56
N ILE A 411 -5.79 -31.44 1.97
CA ILE A 411 -5.61 -31.11 0.55
C ILE A 411 -6.44 -32.01 -0.37
N PHE A 412 -6.53 -33.30 -0.04
CA PHE A 412 -7.27 -34.29 -0.81
C PHE A 412 -8.79 -34.20 -0.64
N SER A 413 -9.29 -33.47 0.37
CA SER A 413 -10.74 -33.36 0.65
C SER A 413 -11.51 -32.52 -0.37
N ARG A 414 -10.82 -31.68 -1.17
CA ARG A 414 -11.46 -30.75 -2.11
C ARG A 414 -11.70 -31.41 -3.47
N SER A 415 -10.69 -31.39 -4.34
CA SER A 415 -10.76 -31.92 -5.69
C SER A 415 -9.37 -32.36 -6.12
N SER A 416 -9.29 -33.45 -6.86
CA SER A 416 -8.07 -33.97 -7.48
C SER A 416 -7.34 -32.88 -8.28
N LYS A 417 -8.08 -32.03 -9.00
CA LYS A 417 -7.54 -30.88 -9.74
C LYS A 417 -6.95 -29.81 -8.82
N TYR A 418 -7.66 -29.47 -7.75
CA TYR A 418 -7.16 -28.51 -6.75
C TYR A 418 -5.87 -29.01 -6.10
N THR A 419 -5.81 -30.28 -5.70
CA THR A 419 -4.62 -30.91 -5.11
C THR A 419 -3.43 -30.82 -6.06
N TYR A 420 -3.61 -31.25 -7.31
CA TYR A 420 -2.55 -31.21 -8.32
C TYR A 420 -2.01 -29.79 -8.56
N GLU A 421 -2.90 -28.83 -8.84
CA GLU A 421 -2.50 -27.45 -9.14
C GLU A 421 -1.82 -26.79 -7.93
N THR A 422 -2.39 -26.96 -6.74
CA THR A 422 -1.88 -26.37 -5.50
C THR A 422 -0.51 -26.95 -5.12
N ALA A 423 -0.37 -28.28 -5.13
CA ALA A 423 0.89 -28.93 -4.78
C ALA A 423 2.00 -28.63 -5.81
N THR A 424 1.66 -28.59 -7.11
CA THR A 424 2.57 -28.17 -8.18
C THR A 424 3.05 -26.73 -7.98
N ASN A 425 2.13 -25.81 -7.66
CA ASN A 425 2.47 -24.41 -7.40
C ASN A 425 3.35 -24.25 -6.15
N CYS A 426 3.10 -25.01 -5.08
CA CYS A 426 3.95 -25.05 -3.89
C CYS A 426 5.37 -25.53 -4.21
N ALA A 427 5.51 -26.63 -4.95
CA ALA A 427 6.82 -27.14 -5.37
C ALA A 427 7.57 -26.12 -6.23
N ASN A 428 6.87 -25.47 -7.16
CA ASN A 428 7.43 -24.42 -8.02
C ASN A 428 7.85 -23.19 -7.23
N LEU A 429 7.09 -22.76 -6.22
CA LEU A 429 7.45 -21.63 -5.37
C LEU A 429 8.79 -21.87 -4.65
N LEU A 430 8.98 -23.05 -4.06
CA LEU A 430 10.24 -23.43 -3.40
C LEU A 430 11.40 -23.51 -4.40
N ARG A 431 11.16 -24.07 -5.59
CA ARG A 431 12.14 -24.12 -6.67
C ARG A 431 12.52 -22.71 -7.16
N CYS A 432 11.56 -21.79 -7.27
CA CYS A 432 11.78 -20.40 -7.65
C CYS A 432 12.65 -19.67 -6.62
N TRP A 433 12.38 -19.84 -5.32
CA TRP A 433 13.23 -19.30 -4.25
C TRP A 433 14.68 -19.78 -4.37
N LYS A 434 14.89 -21.11 -4.42
CA LYS A 434 16.23 -21.70 -4.57
C LYS A 434 16.92 -21.25 -5.85
N SER A 435 16.19 -21.18 -6.96
CA SER A 435 16.74 -20.74 -8.25
C SER A 435 17.15 -19.27 -8.23
N ALA A 436 16.36 -18.40 -7.60
CA ALA A 436 16.67 -16.97 -7.47
C ALA A 436 17.93 -16.74 -6.62
N TYR A 437 18.11 -17.53 -5.55
CA TYR A 437 19.35 -17.54 -4.78
C TYR A 437 20.55 -17.97 -5.63
N LEU A 438 20.47 -19.11 -6.31
CA LEU A 438 21.57 -19.64 -7.14
C LEU A 438 21.93 -18.69 -8.29
N ALA A 439 20.93 -18.06 -8.91
CA ALA A 439 21.13 -17.05 -9.94
C ALA A 439 21.86 -15.81 -9.39
N SER A 440 21.46 -15.32 -8.21
CA SER A 440 22.10 -14.18 -7.57
C SER A 440 23.55 -14.49 -7.17
N ARG A 441 23.81 -15.69 -6.64
CA ARG A 441 25.17 -16.17 -6.38
C ARG A 441 26.01 -16.19 -7.65
N SER A 442 25.52 -16.83 -8.72
CA SER A 442 26.22 -16.92 -10.01
C SER A 442 26.52 -15.53 -10.59
N TYR A 443 25.59 -14.59 -10.47
CA TYR A 443 25.79 -13.20 -10.86
C TYR A 443 26.94 -12.54 -10.08
N ILE A 444 27.07 -12.82 -8.79
CA ILE A 444 28.13 -12.23 -7.95
C ILE A 444 29.48 -12.86 -8.26
N GLU A 445 29.53 -14.18 -8.44
CA GLU A 445 30.75 -14.88 -8.86
C GLU A 445 31.23 -14.42 -10.24
N SER A 446 30.31 -14.21 -11.20
CA SER A 446 30.66 -13.75 -12.55
C SER A 446 31.01 -12.27 -12.63
N SER A 447 30.41 -11.42 -11.79
CA SER A 447 30.75 -9.99 -11.76
C SER A 447 32.16 -9.76 -11.20
N GLY A 448 32.66 -10.65 -10.34
CA GLY A 448 33.98 -10.52 -9.71
C GLY A 448 34.11 -9.30 -8.79
N VAL A 449 32.99 -8.63 -8.49
CA VAL A 449 32.93 -7.42 -7.67
C VAL A 449 32.32 -7.76 -6.31
N GLY A 450 33.07 -7.53 -5.25
CA GLY A 450 32.62 -7.69 -3.86
C GLY A 450 33.01 -9.02 -3.21
N SER A 451 32.54 -9.22 -1.99
CA SER A 451 32.80 -10.45 -1.22
C SER A 451 32.03 -11.64 -1.80
N ARG A 452 32.63 -12.83 -1.71
CA ARG A 452 32.08 -14.08 -2.26
C ARG A 452 30.83 -14.49 -1.48
N TRP A 453 29.72 -14.72 -2.20
CA TRP A 453 28.45 -15.17 -1.61
C TRP A 453 28.38 -16.71 -1.62
N GLU A 454 29.08 -17.34 -0.68
CA GLU A 454 29.08 -18.80 -0.52
C GLU A 454 28.66 -19.21 0.88
N PHE A 455 27.53 -19.92 0.96
CA PHE A 455 26.94 -20.41 2.21
C PHE A 455 26.73 -21.92 2.13
N ASP A 456 26.65 -22.56 3.30
CA ASP A 456 26.37 -23.98 3.34
C ASP A 456 24.98 -24.28 2.77
N ARG A 457 24.97 -25.09 1.70
CA ARG A 457 23.75 -25.41 0.94
C ARG A 457 22.89 -26.41 1.68
N GLN A 458 23.50 -27.28 2.49
CA GLN A 458 22.77 -28.31 3.20
C GLN A 458 21.90 -27.70 4.29
N THR A 459 22.45 -26.80 5.10
CA THR A 459 21.67 -26.05 6.09
C THR A 459 20.61 -25.12 5.46
N LEU A 460 20.87 -24.55 4.29
CA LEU A 460 19.93 -23.64 3.64
C LEU A 460 18.77 -24.34 2.92
N PHE A 461 19.06 -25.44 2.22
CA PHE A 461 18.11 -26.03 1.27
C PHE A 461 17.66 -27.45 1.59
N SER A 462 18.23 -28.16 2.58
CA SER A 462 17.80 -29.54 2.89
C SER A 462 16.30 -29.66 3.15
N GLU A 463 15.75 -28.80 4.03
CA GLU A 463 14.31 -28.79 4.32
C GLU A 463 13.48 -28.27 3.13
N VAL A 464 13.99 -27.26 2.41
CA VAL A 464 13.33 -26.73 1.20
C VAL A 464 13.20 -27.80 0.12
N ASP A 465 14.27 -28.56 -0.13
CA ASP A 465 14.34 -29.62 -1.14
C ASP A 465 13.45 -30.80 -0.75
N HIS A 466 13.49 -31.20 0.53
CA HIS A 466 12.62 -32.25 1.06
C HIS A 466 11.14 -31.91 0.84
N ILE A 467 10.70 -30.72 1.28
CA ILE A 467 9.30 -30.31 1.13
C ILE A 467 8.92 -30.09 -0.34
N CYS A 468 9.85 -29.65 -1.17
CA CYS A 468 9.64 -29.56 -2.62
C CYS A 468 9.39 -30.95 -3.22
N HIS A 469 10.13 -31.97 -2.80
CA HIS A 469 9.93 -33.35 -3.23
C HIS A 469 8.58 -33.90 -2.77
N ILE A 470 8.26 -33.78 -1.47
CA ILE A 470 6.94 -34.17 -0.93
C ILE A 470 5.80 -33.49 -1.70
N SER A 471 5.92 -32.20 -2.00
CA SER A 471 4.91 -31.46 -2.75
C SER A 471 4.76 -31.98 -4.20
N GLN A 472 5.85 -32.45 -4.82
CA GLN A 472 5.78 -33.09 -6.15
C GLN A 472 5.10 -34.45 -6.08
N ASP A 473 5.36 -35.24 -5.04
CA ASP A 473 4.74 -36.54 -4.86
C ASP A 473 3.23 -36.40 -4.60
N ILE A 474 2.83 -35.42 -3.81
CA ILE A 474 1.42 -35.07 -3.60
C ILE A 474 0.76 -34.62 -4.93
N ALA A 475 1.48 -33.83 -5.74
CA ALA A 475 1.00 -33.47 -7.07
C ALA A 475 0.85 -34.71 -7.97
N TYR A 476 1.82 -35.62 -7.95
CA TYR A 476 1.74 -36.90 -8.66
C TYR A 476 0.52 -37.72 -8.25
N ILE A 477 0.25 -37.84 -6.95
CA ILE A 477 -0.95 -38.53 -6.46
C ILE A 477 -2.21 -37.86 -7.00
N GLY A 478 -2.35 -36.54 -6.85
CA GLY A 478 -3.48 -35.78 -7.40
C GLY A 478 -3.65 -35.97 -8.92
N ARG A 479 -2.53 -36.05 -9.65
CA ARG A 479 -2.50 -36.30 -11.10
C ARG A 479 -3.08 -37.66 -11.46
N VAL A 480 -2.75 -38.70 -10.71
CA VAL A 480 -3.31 -40.05 -10.90
C VAL A 480 -4.82 -40.01 -10.76
N PHE A 481 -5.37 -39.39 -9.72
CA PHE A 481 -6.83 -39.29 -9.55
C PHE A 481 -7.51 -38.55 -10.71
N ILE A 482 -6.93 -37.45 -11.21
CA ILE A 482 -7.44 -36.74 -12.39
C ILE A 482 -7.50 -37.68 -13.61
N GLN A 483 -6.47 -38.50 -13.85
CA GLN A 483 -6.42 -39.42 -14.99
C GLN A 483 -7.52 -40.50 -14.94
N TYR A 484 -7.81 -41.01 -13.73
CA TYR A 484 -8.89 -41.97 -13.53
C TYR A 484 -10.25 -41.29 -13.66
N GLU A 485 -10.45 -40.10 -13.07
CA GLU A 485 -11.70 -39.34 -13.18
C GLU A 485 -12.02 -38.93 -14.63
N ASN A 486 -11.01 -38.56 -15.42
CA ASN A 486 -11.18 -38.21 -16.83
C ASN A 486 -11.70 -39.37 -17.69
N LEU A 487 -11.25 -40.59 -17.39
CA LEU A 487 -11.63 -41.80 -18.14
C LEU A 487 -12.90 -42.45 -17.57
N PHE A 488 -12.89 -42.77 -16.27
CA PHE A 488 -13.93 -43.52 -15.56
C PHE A 488 -15.01 -42.64 -14.91
N GLY A 489 -14.92 -41.32 -15.05
CA GLY A 489 -15.96 -40.38 -14.63
C GLY A 489 -17.20 -40.47 -15.51
N HIS A 490 -17.61 -39.36 -16.12
CA HIS A 490 -18.84 -39.32 -16.92
C HIS A 490 -18.71 -40.07 -18.27
N ARG A 491 -17.53 -40.06 -18.89
CA ARG A 491 -17.32 -40.56 -20.25
C ARG A 491 -17.62 -42.04 -20.35
N LEU A 492 -16.85 -42.90 -19.67
CA LEU A 492 -17.05 -44.34 -19.77
C LEU A 492 -18.43 -44.77 -19.27
N LYS A 493 -18.97 -44.12 -18.23
CA LYS A 493 -20.33 -44.40 -17.71
C LYS A 493 -21.44 -44.14 -18.74
N ALA A 494 -21.29 -43.12 -19.59
CA ALA A 494 -22.28 -42.80 -20.62
C ALA A 494 -22.32 -43.86 -21.74
N LEU A 495 -21.21 -44.56 -21.98
CA LEU A 495 -21.05 -45.54 -23.06
C LEU A 495 -21.62 -46.92 -22.69
N ILE A 496 -21.75 -47.21 -21.40
CA ILE A 496 -22.07 -48.54 -20.89
C ILE A 496 -23.54 -48.61 -20.44
N THR A 497 -24.11 -49.80 -20.57
CA THR A 497 -25.49 -50.10 -20.13
C THR A 497 -25.58 -50.30 -18.62
N ASP A 498 -24.53 -50.83 -18.00
CA ASP A 498 -24.37 -51.03 -16.55
C ASP A 498 -23.26 -50.13 -15.94
N PRO A 499 -23.59 -48.92 -15.45
CA PRO A 499 -22.62 -48.01 -14.85
C PRO A 499 -22.02 -48.49 -13.52
N SER A 500 -22.63 -49.49 -12.86
CA SER A 500 -22.24 -49.93 -11.51
C SER A 500 -20.81 -50.48 -11.46
N ILE A 501 -20.37 -51.15 -12.53
CA ILE A 501 -19.01 -51.70 -12.68
C ILE A 501 -17.96 -50.59 -12.58
N VAL A 502 -18.25 -49.42 -13.17
CA VAL A 502 -17.34 -48.26 -13.15
C VAL A 502 -17.37 -47.57 -11.78
N ASP A 503 -18.55 -47.49 -11.16
CA ASP A 503 -18.69 -46.94 -9.79
C ASP A 503 -17.90 -47.76 -8.77
N ASP A 504 -17.91 -49.09 -8.87
CA ASP A 504 -17.17 -49.95 -7.94
C ASP A 504 -15.65 -49.84 -8.11
N LEU A 505 -15.17 -49.66 -9.34
CA LEU A 505 -13.76 -49.32 -9.59
C LEU A 505 -13.38 -47.97 -8.98
N MET A 506 -14.19 -46.93 -9.21
CA MET A 506 -13.91 -45.60 -8.66
C MET A 506 -13.94 -45.60 -7.12
N LYS A 507 -14.85 -46.35 -6.49
CA LYS A 507 -14.81 -46.54 -5.02
C LYS A 507 -13.50 -47.19 -4.58
N LYS A 508 -12.97 -48.16 -5.34
CA LYS A 508 -11.67 -48.78 -5.03
C LYS A 508 -10.51 -47.78 -5.18
N VAL A 509 -10.54 -46.94 -6.21
CA VAL A 509 -9.59 -45.84 -6.43
C VAL A 509 -9.59 -44.86 -5.24
N TYR A 510 -10.77 -44.41 -4.78
CA TYR A 510 -10.84 -43.50 -3.62
C TYR A 510 -10.44 -44.17 -2.30
N ARG A 511 -10.79 -45.44 -2.07
CA ARG A 511 -10.33 -46.19 -0.88
C ARG A 511 -8.81 -46.30 -0.80
N MET A 512 -8.12 -46.39 -1.94
CA MET A 512 -6.66 -46.38 -1.97
C MET A 512 -6.08 -45.09 -1.36
N LEU A 513 -6.76 -43.96 -1.56
CA LEU A 513 -6.39 -42.68 -0.95
C LEU A 513 -6.67 -42.67 0.55
N ASP A 514 -7.86 -43.10 0.96
CA ASP A 514 -8.26 -43.14 2.37
C ASP A 514 -7.31 -44.01 3.20
N ASP A 515 -6.90 -45.16 2.66
CA ASP A 515 -5.93 -46.04 3.30
C ASP A 515 -4.54 -45.41 3.40
N MET A 516 -4.13 -44.65 2.38
CA MET A 516 -2.86 -43.91 2.40
C MET A 516 -2.90 -42.83 3.48
N LEU A 517 -3.95 -42.02 3.52
CA LEU A 517 -4.15 -40.97 4.53
C LEU A 517 -4.17 -41.56 5.94
N SER A 518 -4.82 -42.71 6.12
CA SER A 518 -4.89 -43.40 7.42
C SER A 518 -3.55 -44.01 7.84
N SER A 519 -2.65 -44.30 6.89
CA SER A 519 -1.34 -44.91 7.17
C SER A 519 -0.26 -43.91 7.59
N VAL A 520 -0.48 -42.61 7.37
CA VAL A 520 0.48 -41.55 7.69
C VAL A 520 0.16 -40.99 9.07
N ASP A 521 0.92 -41.43 10.08
CA ASP A 521 0.83 -40.98 11.48
C ASP A 521 2.03 -40.12 11.91
N TYR A 522 2.84 -39.68 10.94
CA TYR A 522 4.07 -38.91 11.15
C TYR A 522 4.07 -37.61 10.33
N ASP A 523 4.93 -36.66 10.73
CA ASP A 523 5.10 -35.41 10.00
C ASP A 523 5.92 -35.63 8.71
N ILE A 524 5.23 -35.68 7.57
CA ILE A 524 5.83 -35.90 6.24
C ILE A 524 6.82 -34.80 5.84
N PHE A 525 6.70 -33.60 6.42
CA PHE A 525 7.53 -32.46 6.05
C PHE A 525 8.86 -32.42 6.82
N ARG A 526 9.08 -33.33 7.76
CA ARG A 526 10.38 -33.47 8.44
C ARG A 526 11.34 -34.28 7.57
N PRO A 527 12.54 -33.75 7.27
CA PRO A 527 13.54 -34.49 6.50
C PRO A 527 13.94 -35.84 7.09
N GLY A 528 13.89 -35.99 8.43
CA GLY A 528 14.19 -37.26 9.10
C GLY A 528 13.18 -38.39 8.82
N ASN A 529 12.01 -38.08 8.25
CA ASN A 529 10.97 -39.05 7.91
C ASN A 529 10.95 -39.39 6.41
N SER A 530 12.00 -39.06 5.65
CA SER A 530 12.04 -39.29 4.20
C SER A 530 11.85 -40.77 3.83
N GLU A 531 12.50 -41.69 4.55
CA GLU A 531 12.41 -43.13 4.29
C GLU A 531 10.98 -43.66 4.56
N ASN A 532 10.32 -43.15 5.61
CA ASN A 532 8.93 -43.51 5.90
C ASN A 532 7.99 -43.05 4.78
N TRP A 533 8.20 -41.84 4.26
CA TRP A 533 7.42 -41.31 3.13
C TRP A 533 7.64 -42.12 1.85
N GLU A 534 8.89 -42.46 1.55
CA GLU A 534 9.23 -43.29 0.39
C GLU A 534 8.50 -44.64 0.45
N HIS A 535 8.48 -45.29 1.61
CA HIS A 535 7.75 -46.54 1.81
C HIS A 535 6.21 -46.37 1.69
N THR A 536 5.65 -45.25 2.19
CA THR A 536 4.23 -44.92 2.00
C THR A 536 3.90 -44.76 0.51
N LEU A 537 4.74 -44.05 -0.25
CA LEU A 537 4.57 -43.83 -1.69
C LEU A 537 4.73 -45.13 -2.49
N GLU A 538 5.70 -45.98 -2.14
CA GLU A 538 5.88 -47.30 -2.75
C GLU A 538 4.65 -48.19 -2.51
N THR A 539 4.10 -48.18 -1.29
CA THR A 539 2.87 -48.91 -0.96
C THR A 539 1.68 -48.40 -1.77
N PHE A 540 1.57 -47.09 -1.97
CA PHE A 540 0.57 -46.48 -2.86
C PHE A 540 0.75 -46.96 -4.31
N ASN A 541 1.96 -46.91 -4.87
CA ASN A 541 2.24 -47.34 -6.24
C ASN A 541 1.94 -48.83 -6.46
N ARG A 542 2.28 -49.71 -5.52
CA ARG A 542 1.92 -51.13 -5.59
C ARG A 542 0.41 -51.37 -5.61
N ARG A 543 -0.36 -50.58 -4.86
CA ARG A 543 -1.83 -50.65 -4.88
C ARG A 543 -2.39 -50.11 -6.19
N LEU A 544 -1.76 -49.06 -6.73
CA LEU A 544 -2.12 -48.47 -8.02
C LEU A 544 -1.97 -49.49 -9.16
N GLU A 545 -0.90 -50.30 -9.18
CA GLU A 545 -0.74 -51.39 -10.16
C GLU A 545 -1.90 -52.41 -10.10
N SER A 546 -2.34 -52.78 -8.89
CA SER A 546 -3.51 -53.66 -8.74
C SER A 546 -4.79 -53.01 -9.27
N VAL A 547 -5.01 -51.72 -8.99
CA VAL A 547 -6.16 -50.97 -9.49
C VAL A 547 -6.10 -50.77 -11.00
N GLU A 548 -4.91 -50.64 -11.59
CA GLU A 548 -4.69 -50.58 -13.03
C GLU A 548 -5.04 -51.90 -13.73
N SER A 549 -4.70 -53.04 -13.13
CA SER A 549 -5.17 -54.35 -13.61
C SER A 549 -6.70 -54.46 -13.57
N ASP A 550 -7.33 -54.02 -12.48
CA ASP A 550 -8.80 -54.01 -12.38
C ASP A 550 -9.43 -53.06 -13.39
N ALA A 551 -8.81 -51.89 -13.63
CA ALA A 551 -9.25 -50.93 -14.62
C ALA A 551 -9.23 -51.52 -16.04
N LYS A 552 -8.17 -52.27 -16.39
CA LYS A 552 -8.10 -53.02 -17.67
C LYS A 552 -9.22 -54.06 -17.78
N ALA A 553 -9.51 -54.80 -16.71
CA ALA A 553 -10.62 -55.75 -16.67
C ALA A 553 -12.00 -55.08 -16.79
N VAL A 554 -12.19 -53.92 -16.15
CA VAL A 554 -13.42 -53.13 -16.26
C VAL A 554 -13.60 -52.62 -17.68
N ILE A 555 -12.55 -52.10 -18.33
CA ILE A 555 -12.59 -51.67 -19.74
C ILE A 555 -13.01 -52.85 -20.64
N GLU A 556 -12.44 -54.03 -20.43
CA GLU A 556 -12.78 -55.22 -21.23
C GLU A 556 -14.25 -55.65 -21.05
N ARG A 557 -14.74 -55.65 -19.80
CA ARG A 557 -16.15 -55.92 -19.51
C ARG A 557 -17.06 -54.85 -20.11
N SER A 558 -16.64 -53.60 -20.05
CA SER A 558 -17.38 -52.44 -20.56
C SER A 558 -17.66 -52.55 -22.06
N ILE A 559 -16.68 -53.03 -22.84
CA ILE A 559 -16.81 -53.21 -24.30
C ILE A 559 -17.91 -54.21 -24.67
N ASN A 560 -18.11 -55.25 -23.86
CA ASN A 560 -19.17 -56.24 -24.08
C ASN A 560 -20.56 -55.72 -23.68
N THR A 561 -20.63 -54.58 -22.99
CA THR A 561 -21.86 -53.99 -22.45
C THR A 561 -22.12 -52.57 -23.00
N LEU A 562 -21.47 -52.23 -24.11
CA LEU A 562 -21.66 -50.95 -24.79
C LEU A 562 -23.11 -50.79 -25.23
N ARG A 563 -23.60 -49.55 -25.18
CA ARG A 563 -24.94 -49.20 -25.71
C ARG A 563 -24.99 -49.22 -27.23
N SER A 564 -23.89 -48.82 -27.86
CA SER A 564 -23.71 -48.94 -29.30
C SER A 564 -22.24 -49.09 -29.68
N SER A 565 -21.98 -49.74 -30.82
CA SER A 565 -20.64 -49.83 -31.40
C SER A 565 -20.07 -48.46 -31.81
N ASP A 566 -20.91 -47.52 -32.25
CA ASP A 566 -20.53 -46.16 -32.63
C ASP A 566 -19.93 -45.39 -31.45
N MET A 567 -20.56 -45.47 -30.27
CA MET A 567 -20.06 -44.87 -29.04
C MET A 567 -18.72 -45.48 -28.59
N GLY A 568 -18.55 -46.80 -28.78
CA GLY A 568 -17.27 -47.45 -28.52
C GLY A 568 -16.15 -46.96 -29.44
N LEU A 569 -16.46 -46.75 -30.73
CA LEU A 569 -15.51 -46.21 -31.70
C LEU A 569 -15.15 -44.75 -31.38
N GLU A 570 -16.11 -43.96 -30.92
CA GLU A 570 -15.88 -42.58 -30.45
C GLU A 570 -14.94 -42.54 -29.25
N LEU A 571 -15.07 -43.46 -28.29
CA LEU A 571 -14.13 -43.58 -27.17
C LEU A 571 -12.69 -43.80 -27.66
N ILE A 572 -12.50 -44.72 -28.60
CA ILE A 572 -11.16 -45.00 -29.15
C ILE A 572 -10.61 -43.79 -29.92
N LYS A 573 -11.44 -43.06 -30.67
CA LYS A 573 -10.99 -41.85 -31.37
C LYS A 573 -10.56 -40.76 -30.39
N THR A 574 -11.33 -40.59 -29.32
CA THR A 574 -11.10 -39.53 -28.32
C THR A 574 -10.05 -39.89 -27.29
N ILE A 575 -9.64 -41.17 -27.15
CA ILE A 575 -8.68 -41.59 -26.11
C ILE A 575 -7.32 -40.89 -26.22
N LYS A 576 -6.90 -40.53 -27.44
CA LYS A 576 -5.65 -39.81 -27.68
C LYS A 576 -5.70 -38.35 -27.22
N GLU A 577 -6.90 -37.79 -27.09
CA GLU A 577 -7.12 -36.43 -26.59
C GLU A 577 -7.38 -36.43 -25.07
N ILE A 578 -7.80 -37.56 -24.52
CA ILE A 578 -8.09 -37.70 -23.10
C ILE A 578 -6.78 -37.85 -22.33
N ASP A 579 -6.64 -36.99 -21.34
CA ASP A 579 -5.56 -37.06 -20.38
C ASP A 579 -5.80 -38.19 -19.36
N THR A 580 -5.33 -39.40 -19.70
CA THR A 580 -5.37 -40.61 -18.86
C THR A 580 -3.98 -41.25 -18.75
N ARG A 581 -3.85 -42.39 -18.07
CA ARG A 581 -2.58 -43.12 -17.95
C ARG A 581 -2.20 -43.78 -19.28
N ASP A 582 -0.92 -43.73 -19.61
CA ASP A 582 -0.39 -44.23 -20.89
C ASP A 582 -0.72 -45.71 -21.11
N GLU A 583 -0.58 -46.55 -20.08
CA GLU A 583 -0.91 -47.98 -20.20
C GLU A 583 -2.40 -48.23 -20.48
N LEU A 584 -3.30 -47.42 -19.91
CA LEU A 584 -4.74 -47.54 -20.14
C LEU A 584 -5.12 -47.03 -21.54
N ALA A 585 -4.49 -45.94 -21.98
CA ALA A 585 -4.68 -45.41 -23.33
C ALA A 585 -4.21 -46.40 -24.42
N GLU A 586 -3.05 -47.02 -24.20
CA GLU A 586 -2.53 -48.09 -25.08
C GLU A 586 -3.48 -49.29 -25.06
N PHE A 587 -3.91 -49.74 -23.88
CA PHE A 587 -4.82 -50.87 -23.75
C PHE A 587 -6.14 -50.64 -24.50
N ILE A 588 -6.79 -49.47 -24.33
CA ILE A 588 -8.02 -49.12 -25.05
C ILE A 588 -7.78 -49.12 -26.57
N SER A 589 -6.62 -48.61 -27.01
CA SER A 589 -6.25 -48.59 -28.43
C SER A 589 -6.08 -49.98 -29.03
N THR A 590 -5.83 -51.04 -28.24
CA THR A 590 -5.79 -52.41 -28.78
C THR A 590 -7.18 -53.01 -29.03
N LYS A 591 -8.25 -52.42 -28.49
CA LYS A 591 -9.58 -53.06 -28.46
C LYS A 591 -10.46 -52.81 -29.68
N HIS A 592 -9.91 -52.25 -30.76
CA HIS A 592 -10.64 -52.03 -32.03
C HIS A 592 -11.32 -53.31 -32.55
N GLU A 593 -10.63 -54.46 -32.50
CA GLU A 593 -11.19 -55.73 -32.96
C GLU A 593 -12.41 -56.17 -32.14
N ASN A 594 -12.41 -55.91 -30.84
CA ASN A 594 -13.53 -56.25 -29.97
C ASN A 594 -14.77 -55.42 -30.32
N ILE A 595 -14.59 -54.13 -30.63
CA ILE A 595 -15.67 -53.24 -31.05
C ILE A 595 -16.21 -53.67 -32.43
N LEU A 596 -15.34 -54.08 -33.36
CA LEU A 596 -15.78 -54.61 -34.66
C LEU A 596 -16.63 -55.88 -34.52
N ARG A 597 -16.27 -56.79 -33.60
CA ARG A 597 -17.10 -57.97 -33.29
C ARG A 597 -18.45 -57.58 -32.69
N PHE A 598 -18.47 -56.56 -31.83
CA PHE A 598 -19.70 -56.03 -31.26
C PHE A 598 -20.60 -55.42 -32.35
N PHE A 599 -20.04 -54.63 -33.26
CA PHE A 599 -20.76 -54.10 -34.43
C PHE A 599 -21.35 -55.19 -35.32
N GLN A 600 -20.61 -56.28 -35.56
CA GLN A 600 -21.14 -57.42 -36.30
C GLN A 600 -22.36 -58.05 -35.60
N THR A 601 -22.35 -58.09 -34.26
CA THR A 601 -23.47 -58.61 -33.46
C THR A 601 -24.69 -57.68 -33.57
N GLU A 602 -24.48 -56.36 -33.56
CA GLU A 602 -25.55 -55.38 -33.82
C GLU A 602 -26.16 -55.54 -35.22
N ILE A 603 -25.34 -55.69 -36.26
CA ILE A 603 -25.82 -55.93 -37.63
C ILE A 603 -26.70 -57.18 -37.69
N ASN A 604 -26.23 -58.29 -37.09
CA ASN A 604 -26.99 -59.54 -37.06
C ASN A 604 -28.35 -59.36 -36.34
N SER A 605 -28.39 -58.55 -35.28
CA SER A 605 -29.63 -58.23 -34.56
C SER A 605 -30.59 -57.40 -35.43
N VAL A 606 -30.06 -56.43 -36.18
CA VAL A 606 -30.85 -55.63 -37.14
C VAL A 606 -31.38 -56.52 -38.27
N GLU A 607 -30.55 -57.41 -38.82
CA GLU A 607 -30.95 -58.36 -39.86
C GLU A 607 -32.05 -59.31 -39.38
N PHE A 608 -31.94 -59.80 -38.14
CA PHE A 608 -32.98 -60.62 -37.51
C PHE A 608 -34.29 -59.85 -37.33
N THR A 609 -34.21 -58.60 -36.87
CA THR A 609 -35.39 -57.73 -36.69
C THR A 609 -36.04 -57.42 -38.03
N TYR A 610 -35.25 -57.11 -39.05
CA TYR A 610 -35.70 -56.87 -40.41
C TYR A 610 -36.41 -58.10 -41.00
N SER A 611 -35.79 -59.28 -40.86
CA SER A 611 -36.35 -60.54 -41.36
C SER A 611 -37.67 -60.90 -40.66
N SER A 612 -37.74 -60.70 -39.34
CA SER A 612 -38.94 -60.94 -38.53
C SER A 612 -40.09 -59.97 -38.89
N SER A 613 -39.77 -58.69 -39.09
CA SER A 613 -40.73 -57.65 -39.49
C SER A 613 -41.22 -57.87 -40.92
N LYS A 614 -40.34 -58.29 -41.85
CA LYS A 614 -40.71 -58.71 -43.21
C LYS A 614 -41.73 -59.84 -43.18
N GLN A 615 -41.51 -60.86 -42.34
CA GLN A 615 -42.44 -61.99 -42.19
C GLN A 615 -43.81 -61.54 -41.63
N ARG A 616 -43.83 -60.63 -40.65
CA ARG A 616 -45.07 -60.04 -40.11
C ARG A 616 -45.84 -59.21 -41.13
N LEU A 617 -45.15 -58.43 -41.96
CA LEU A 617 -45.73 -57.62 -43.04
C LEU A 617 -46.38 -58.47 -44.15
N PHE A 618 -45.90 -59.70 -44.38
CA PHE A 618 -46.57 -60.64 -45.30
C PHE A 618 -47.85 -61.25 -44.71
N THR A 619 -47.96 -61.37 -43.39
CA THR A 619 -49.16 -61.93 -42.70
C THR A 619 -50.23 -60.89 -42.35
N ALA A 620 -49.88 -59.63 -42.16
CA ALA A 620 -50.82 -58.55 -41.89
C ALA A 620 -50.81 -57.58 -43.07
N ALA A 621 -51.93 -57.46 -43.80
CA ALA A 621 -52.09 -56.55 -44.93
C ALA A 621 -52.03 -55.07 -44.47
N ILE A 622 -50.82 -54.59 -44.19
CA ILE A 622 -50.54 -53.22 -43.73
C ILE A 622 -50.27 -52.33 -44.96
N PRO A 623 -50.80 -51.09 -45.01
CA PRO A 623 -50.66 -50.21 -46.17
C PRO A 623 -49.19 -49.89 -46.50
N THR A 624 -48.88 -49.85 -47.80
CA THR A 624 -47.55 -49.75 -48.42
C THR A 624 -46.69 -48.58 -47.91
N ALA A 625 -47.31 -47.50 -47.41
CA ALA A 625 -46.59 -46.35 -46.86
C ALA A 625 -45.88 -46.64 -45.52
N VAL A 626 -46.44 -47.51 -44.68
CA VAL A 626 -45.86 -47.86 -43.37
C VAL A 626 -44.71 -48.86 -43.52
N ALA A 627 -44.84 -49.78 -44.48
CA ALA A 627 -43.77 -50.73 -44.83
C ALA A 627 -42.51 -50.03 -45.38
N SER A 628 -42.71 -48.94 -46.12
CA SER A 628 -41.62 -48.10 -46.65
C SER A 628 -40.85 -47.40 -45.54
N HIS A 629 -41.56 -46.84 -44.54
CA HIS A 629 -40.91 -46.18 -43.41
C HIS A 629 -40.14 -47.14 -42.50
N HIS A 630 -40.61 -48.39 -42.33
CA HIS A 630 -39.95 -49.38 -41.48
C HIS A 630 -38.70 -50.03 -42.10
N CYS A 631 -38.46 -49.85 -43.40
CA CYS A 631 -37.22 -50.27 -44.06
C CYS A 631 -36.14 -49.17 -44.08
N ILE A 632 -36.50 -47.93 -43.72
CA ILE A 632 -35.64 -46.75 -43.83
C ILE A 632 -35.10 -46.31 -42.45
N VAL A 633 -35.74 -46.76 -41.36
CA VAL A 633 -35.31 -46.59 -39.96
C VAL A 633 -34.83 -47.93 -39.44
#